data_AF-A0A7S2KPQ6-F1
#
_entry.id   AF-A0A7S2KPQ6-F1
#
_cell.length_a   1.000
_cell.length_b   1.000
_cell.length_c   1.000
_cell.angle_alpha   90.00
_cell.angle_beta   90.00
_cell.angle_gamma   90.00
#
_symmetry.space_group_name_H-M   'P 1'
#
loop_
_entity.id
_entity.type
_entity.pdbx_description
1 polymer ?
#
loop_
_entity_poly.entity_id
_entity_poly.type
_entity_poly.pdbx_seq_one_letter_code
_entity_poly.pdbx_strand_id
1 'polypeptide(L)'
;VTLTIIRRFSTSFEITSMSDFFALSTGFFWLSIIWLLKSTYVDFAVFVGGIIHVGANLVAFLTTVGIILFAFTQMLLTLYQANFVCLSYFCVDDFCPNIQETCKPGLDCPPFCEDWHAGLRVFTMMIGAVDETQFQDIPEARILFVIYMILVVIILLNVLIAIVTESYAYIKDQRAEVVFWCNRLDFVSAVETMTIGTVATMRGFCRNIESVEPPPEAPRNRRGSLARQASVVATQVAHKADKIFLEGEHNIKRVFWDNLIRLSRGSHGDDDGYIELSVLETLFVVISRFLTIVVIIPLWIALGLLTAGWLWPPQVREALFNGKYTSVDSDAEGDKEAQESERVSELQNEVKAVRTELTKLTEVMEAFMASQLKS
;
A
#
# COMPACT_ATOMS: atom_id res chain seq x y z
N VAL A 1 -2.21 -31.32 -3.39
CA VAL A 1 -3.24 -30.67 -2.54
C VAL A 1 -3.16 -29.15 -2.67
N THR A 2 -2.11 -28.46 -2.21
CA THR A 2 -2.02 -26.98 -2.25
C THR A 2 -2.12 -26.36 -3.65
N LEU A 3 -1.42 -26.92 -4.65
CA LEU A 3 -1.51 -26.48 -6.05
C LEU A 3 -2.88 -26.76 -6.69
N THR A 4 -3.53 -27.85 -6.29
CA THR A 4 -4.89 -28.22 -6.74
C THR A 4 -5.93 -27.27 -6.16
N ILE A 5 -5.75 -26.86 -4.90
CA ILE A 5 -6.56 -25.86 -4.21
C ILE A 5 -6.41 -24.49 -4.90
N ILE A 6 -5.18 -24.04 -5.18
CA ILE A 6 -4.94 -22.76 -5.87
C ILE A 6 -5.57 -22.74 -7.27
N ARG A 7 -5.43 -23.83 -8.03
CA ARG A 7 -6.01 -23.92 -9.38
C ARG A 7 -7.54 -23.93 -9.36
N ARG A 8 -8.17 -24.59 -8.38
CA ARG A 8 -9.63 -24.54 -8.19
C ARG A 8 -10.11 -23.16 -7.72
N PHE A 9 -9.35 -22.51 -6.84
CA PHE A 9 -9.67 -21.17 -6.37
C PHE A 9 -9.67 -20.16 -7.53
N SER A 10 -8.75 -20.32 -8.48
CA SER A 10 -8.69 -19.52 -9.70
C SER A 10 -9.89 -19.72 -10.63
N THR A 11 -10.47 -20.92 -10.70
CA THR A 11 -11.63 -21.22 -11.58
C THR A 11 -12.97 -20.86 -10.95
N SER A 12 -13.09 -20.87 -9.62
CA SER A 12 -14.34 -20.51 -8.93
C SER A 12 -14.58 -19.00 -8.87
N PHE A 13 -13.57 -18.18 -9.16
CA PHE A 13 -13.66 -16.73 -9.20
C PHE A 13 -13.77 -16.19 -10.63
N GLU A 14 -14.52 -16.88 -11.50
CA GLU A 14 -14.97 -16.27 -12.75
C GLU A 14 -16.07 -15.26 -12.42
N ILE A 15 -15.70 -13.98 -12.31
CA ILE A 15 -16.60 -12.82 -12.27
C ILE A 15 -17.37 -12.81 -13.60
N THR A 16 -18.40 -13.63 -13.68
CA THR A 16 -19.13 -13.93 -14.92
C THR A 16 -20.28 -12.96 -15.15
N SER A 17 -20.67 -12.18 -14.13
CA SER A 17 -21.76 -11.22 -14.23
C SER A 17 -21.29 -9.77 -14.04
N MET A 18 -21.81 -8.85 -14.86
CA MET A 18 -21.61 -7.41 -14.66
C MET A 18 -22.09 -6.94 -13.28
N SER A 19 -23.10 -7.61 -12.70
CA SER A 19 -23.61 -7.33 -11.36
C SER A 19 -22.55 -7.49 -10.27
N ASP A 20 -21.68 -8.49 -10.36
CA ASP A 20 -20.62 -8.71 -9.38
C ASP A 20 -19.59 -7.57 -9.40
N PHE A 21 -19.28 -7.06 -10.60
CA PHE A 21 -18.42 -5.89 -10.74
C PHE A 21 -19.06 -4.62 -10.17
N PHE A 22 -20.36 -4.40 -10.40
CA PHE A 22 -21.09 -3.29 -9.78
C PHE A 22 -21.12 -3.38 -8.25
N ALA A 23 -21.27 -4.58 -7.69
CA ALA A 23 -21.21 -4.78 -6.24
C ALA A 23 -19.82 -4.46 -5.68
N LEU A 24 -18.75 -4.93 -6.33
CA LEU A 24 -17.37 -4.65 -5.90
C LEU A 24 -17.03 -3.16 -6.00
N SER A 25 -17.33 -2.53 -7.13
CA SER A 25 -17.11 -1.09 -7.31
C SER A 25 -17.88 -0.24 -6.30
N THR A 26 -19.10 -0.64 -5.94
CA THR A 26 -19.88 -0.01 -4.86
C THR A 26 -19.16 -0.16 -3.51
N GLY A 27 -18.60 -1.33 -3.21
CA GLY A 27 -17.77 -1.55 -2.02
C GLY A 27 -16.53 -0.66 -1.98
N PHE A 28 -15.79 -0.56 -3.09
CA PHE A 28 -14.63 0.34 -3.20
C PHE A 28 -15.01 1.81 -3.06
N PHE A 29 -16.18 2.21 -3.57
CA PHE A 29 -16.71 3.55 -3.41
C PHE A 29 -16.95 3.88 -1.93
N TRP A 30 -17.57 2.97 -1.16
CA TRP A 30 -17.77 3.14 0.28
C TRP A 30 -16.45 3.21 1.06
N LEU A 31 -15.47 2.36 0.72
CA LEU A 31 -14.13 2.43 1.32
C LEU A 31 -13.44 3.77 1.02
N SER A 32 -13.61 4.29 -0.20
CA SER A 32 -13.09 5.61 -0.59
C SER A 32 -13.76 6.74 0.21
N ILE A 33 -15.06 6.64 0.46
CA ILE A 33 -15.78 7.58 1.34
C ILE A 33 -15.24 7.52 2.77
N ILE A 34 -15.01 6.32 3.33
CA ILE A 34 -14.42 6.17 4.67
C ILE A 34 -13.02 6.81 4.72
N TRP A 35 -12.22 6.64 3.66
CA TRP A 35 -10.91 7.27 3.55
C TRP A 35 -10.98 8.80 3.48
N LEU A 36 -11.97 9.35 2.77
CA LEU A 36 -12.22 10.79 2.70
C LEU A 36 -12.73 11.35 4.04
N LEU A 37 -13.61 10.62 4.73
CA LEU A 37 -14.10 11.01 6.05
C LEU A 37 -12.95 11.02 7.08
N LYS A 38 -11.99 10.07 6.96
CA LYS A 38 -10.77 10.05 7.76
C LYS A 38 -9.91 11.31 7.57
N SER A 39 -9.88 11.91 6.38
CA SER A 39 -9.12 13.17 6.18
C SER A 39 -9.89 14.41 6.64
N THR A 40 -11.22 14.35 6.70
CA THR A 40 -12.07 15.51 6.97
C THR A 40 -12.42 15.69 8.44
N TYR A 41 -12.69 14.61 9.18
CA TYR A 41 -13.20 14.66 10.55
C TYR A 41 -12.19 14.09 11.56
N VAL A 42 -11.85 14.89 12.58
CA VAL A 42 -10.84 14.55 13.61
C VAL A 42 -11.22 13.30 14.38
N ASP A 43 -12.42 13.27 14.97
CA ASP A 43 -12.87 12.15 15.81
C ASP A 43 -13.01 10.86 14.98
N PHE A 44 -13.43 11.00 13.72
CA PHE A 44 -13.53 9.88 12.80
C PHE A 44 -12.14 9.37 12.38
N ALA A 45 -11.16 10.25 12.20
CA ALA A 45 -9.79 9.87 11.87
C ALA A 45 -9.16 9.02 12.99
N VAL A 46 -9.38 9.42 14.25
CA VAL A 46 -8.94 8.66 15.43
C VAL A 46 -9.64 7.31 15.49
N PHE A 47 -10.94 7.27 15.24
CA PHE A 47 -11.72 6.02 15.20
C PHE A 47 -11.23 5.05 14.12
N VAL A 48 -11.08 5.52 12.86
CA VAL A 48 -10.60 4.70 11.75
C VAL A 48 -9.15 4.26 11.96
N GLY A 49 -8.29 5.15 12.47
CA GLY A 49 -6.94 4.78 12.88
C GLY A 49 -6.95 3.69 13.96
N GLY A 50 -7.89 3.78 14.89
CA GLY A 50 -8.21 2.76 15.87
C GLY A 50 -8.51 1.41 15.23
N ILE A 51 -9.51 1.37 14.34
CA ILE A 51 -9.91 0.16 13.62
C ILE A 51 -8.75 -0.45 12.83
N ILE A 52 -7.96 0.36 12.12
CA ILE A 52 -6.84 -0.15 11.32
C ILE A 52 -5.80 -0.84 12.23
N HIS A 53 -5.48 -0.23 13.38
CA HIS A 53 -4.54 -0.82 14.32
C HIS A 53 -5.10 -2.10 14.98
N VAL A 54 -6.37 -2.09 15.40
CA VAL A 54 -7.06 -3.29 15.89
C VAL A 54 -7.04 -4.38 14.81
N GLY A 55 -7.30 -4.01 13.56
CA GLY A 55 -7.29 -4.91 12.41
C GLY A 55 -5.94 -5.58 12.19
N ALA A 56 -4.83 -4.85 12.33
CA ALA A 56 -3.49 -5.42 12.24
C ALA A 56 -3.25 -6.50 13.31
N ASN A 57 -3.63 -6.23 14.56
CA ASN A 57 -3.53 -7.22 15.65
C ASN A 57 -4.49 -8.40 15.44
N LEU A 58 -5.64 -8.15 14.81
CA LEU A 58 -6.64 -9.16 14.49
C LEU A 58 -6.16 -10.15 13.41
N VAL A 59 -5.21 -9.79 12.55
CA VAL A 59 -4.69 -10.69 11.50
C VAL A 59 -4.10 -11.97 12.10
N ALA A 60 -3.31 -11.87 13.18
CA ALA A 60 -2.74 -13.03 13.85
C ALA A 60 -3.83 -13.97 14.38
N PHE A 61 -4.86 -13.39 15.03
CA PHE A 61 -6.02 -14.13 15.50
C PHE A 61 -6.79 -14.79 14.36
N LEU A 62 -7.12 -14.05 13.29
CA LEU A 62 -7.82 -14.58 12.11
C LEU A 62 -7.05 -15.72 11.45
N THR A 63 -5.72 -15.66 11.46
CA THR A 63 -4.87 -16.74 10.95
C THR A 63 -5.04 -18.00 11.79
N THR A 64 -5.04 -17.87 13.12
CA THR A 64 -5.32 -19.00 14.02
C THR A 64 -6.73 -19.56 13.81
N VAL A 65 -7.75 -18.70 13.69
CA VAL A 65 -9.11 -19.12 13.36
C VAL A 65 -9.15 -19.88 12.03
N GLY A 66 -8.48 -19.36 11.00
CA GLY A 66 -8.40 -20.00 9.69
C GLY A 66 -7.79 -21.40 9.75
N ILE A 67 -6.71 -21.59 10.53
CA ILE A 67 -6.08 -22.90 10.74
C ILE A 67 -7.05 -23.87 11.44
N ILE A 68 -7.74 -23.41 12.48
CA ILE A 68 -8.72 -24.23 13.22
C ILE A 68 -9.89 -24.62 12.31
N LEU A 69 -10.47 -23.66 11.56
CA LEU A 69 -11.55 -23.92 10.60
C LEU A 69 -11.12 -24.93 9.53
N PHE A 70 -9.90 -24.78 9.01
CA PHE A 70 -9.34 -25.73 8.05
C PHE A 70 -9.20 -27.14 8.66
N ALA A 71 -8.71 -27.25 9.90
CA ALA A 71 -8.57 -28.53 10.59
C ALA A 71 -9.93 -29.23 10.76
N PHE A 72 -10.95 -28.51 11.25
CA PHE A 72 -12.31 -29.07 11.40
C PHE A 72 -12.96 -29.42 10.06
N THR A 73 -12.70 -28.63 9.02
CA THR A 73 -13.14 -28.93 7.65
C THR A 73 -12.58 -30.29 7.20
N GLN A 74 -11.28 -30.53 7.39
CA GLN A 74 -10.66 -31.80 7.03
C GLN A 74 -11.17 -32.98 7.87
N MET A 75 -11.41 -32.79 9.17
CA MET A 75 -11.97 -33.82 10.04
C MET A 75 -13.38 -34.23 9.60
N LEU A 76 -14.27 -33.25 9.36
CA LEU A 76 -15.63 -33.52 8.90
C LEU A 76 -15.62 -34.16 7.51
N LEU A 77 -14.81 -33.65 6.58
CA LEU A 77 -14.70 -34.22 5.24
C LEU A 77 -14.28 -35.69 5.27
N THR A 78 -13.27 -36.03 6.08
CA THR A 78 -12.81 -37.41 6.25
C THR A 78 -13.91 -38.31 6.83
N LEU A 79 -14.66 -37.80 7.82
CA LEU A 79 -15.74 -38.52 8.48
C LEU A 79 -16.91 -38.82 7.53
N TYR A 80 -17.30 -37.85 6.68
CA TYR A 80 -18.36 -38.04 5.69
C TYR A 80 -17.92 -38.94 4.52
N GLN A 81 -16.64 -38.89 4.12
CA GLN A 81 -16.10 -39.80 3.13
C GLN A 81 -16.05 -41.25 3.62
N ALA A 82 -15.74 -41.48 4.90
CA ALA A 82 -15.66 -42.81 5.49
C ALA A 82 -17.04 -43.53 5.59
N ASN A 83 -18.12 -42.77 5.78
CA ASN A 83 -19.46 -43.33 6.03
C ASN A 83 -20.24 -43.69 4.74
N PHE A 84 -19.58 -43.79 3.58
CA PHE A 84 -20.19 -44.07 2.27
C PHE A 84 -21.30 -43.10 1.81
N VAL A 85 -21.66 -42.08 2.62
CA VAL A 85 -22.68 -41.07 2.30
C VAL A 85 -22.35 -40.36 1.00
N CYS A 86 -21.07 -39.96 0.81
CA CYS A 86 -20.62 -39.31 -0.41
C CYS A 86 -20.49 -40.26 -1.61
N LEU A 87 -20.27 -41.57 -1.38
CA LEU A 87 -20.16 -42.57 -2.45
C LEU A 87 -21.52 -42.89 -3.07
N SER A 88 -22.61 -42.81 -2.30
CA SER A 88 -23.97 -42.98 -2.83
C SER A 88 -24.35 -41.95 -3.90
N TYR A 89 -23.68 -40.79 -3.90
CA TYR A 89 -23.93 -39.71 -4.86
C TYR A 89 -23.09 -39.79 -6.13
N PHE A 90 -21.97 -40.51 -6.09
CA PHE A 90 -21.07 -40.71 -7.23
C PHE A 90 -21.47 -41.94 -8.08
N CYS A 91 -22.78 -42.19 -8.22
CA CYS A 91 -23.28 -43.22 -9.11
C CYS A 91 -22.91 -42.87 -10.56
N VAL A 92 -21.97 -43.63 -11.11
CA VAL A 92 -21.53 -43.55 -12.50
C VAL A 92 -22.67 -44.02 -13.42
N ASP A 93 -23.34 -43.03 -14.01
CA ASP A 93 -24.08 -42.94 -15.28
C ASP A 93 -25.02 -44.04 -15.81
N ASP A 94 -25.01 -45.30 -15.37
CA ASP A 94 -25.83 -46.33 -16.06
C ASP A 94 -26.95 -46.98 -15.22
N PHE A 95 -27.01 -46.76 -13.90
CA PHE A 95 -28.00 -47.43 -13.04
C PHE A 95 -28.92 -46.51 -12.21
N CYS A 96 -28.85 -45.19 -12.39
CA CYS A 96 -29.77 -44.24 -11.74
C CYS A 96 -30.49 -43.35 -12.78
N PRO A 97 -31.38 -43.90 -13.63
CA PRO A 97 -31.94 -43.20 -14.77
C PRO A 97 -32.88 -42.02 -14.46
N ASN A 98 -33.01 -41.56 -13.19
CA ASN A 98 -33.94 -40.47 -12.81
C ASN A 98 -33.45 -39.51 -11.71
N ILE A 99 -32.17 -39.53 -11.29
CA ILE A 99 -31.72 -38.73 -10.10
C ILE A 99 -31.10 -37.38 -10.50
N GLN A 100 -30.78 -37.16 -11.78
CA GLN A 100 -30.15 -35.91 -12.25
C GLN A 100 -31.03 -34.66 -12.06
N GLU A 101 -32.33 -34.81 -11.76
CA GLU A 101 -33.24 -33.71 -11.39
C GLU A 101 -33.35 -33.41 -9.89
N THR A 102 -32.69 -34.18 -9.00
CA THR A 102 -32.95 -34.09 -7.54
C THR A 102 -31.93 -33.33 -6.71
N CYS A 103 -30.66 -33.15 -7.14
CA CYS A 103 -29.81 -32.09 -6.58
C CYS A 103 -30.05 -30.78 -7.36
N LYS A 104 -31.27 -30.26 -7.27
CA LYS A 104 -31.50 -28.85 -7.62
C LYS A 104 -30.77 -28.01 -6.58
N PRO A 105 -30.08 -26.91 -6.97
CA PRO A 105 -29.52 -25.96 -6.03
C PRO A 105 -30.65 -25.46 -5.11
N GLY A 106 -30.73 -26.00 -3.90
CA GLY A 106 -31.82 -25.77 -2.94
C GLY A 106 -32.42 -27.02 -2.28
N LEU A 107 -32.12 -28.24 -2.73
CA LEU A 107 -32.54 -29.49 -2.06
C LEU A 107 -31.31 -30.21 -1.47
N ASP A 108 -31.49 -30.84 -0.31
CA ASP A 108 -30.49 -31.30 0.68
C ASP A 108 -29.36 -32.20 0.14
N CYS A 109 -28.44 -31.66 -0.65
CA CYS A 109 -27.19 -32.33 -0.97
C CYS A 109 -26.32 -32.39 0.30
N PRO A 110 -25.66 -33.52 0.62
CA PRO A 110 -24.85 -33.66 1.83
C PRO A 110 -23.73 -32.61 1.85
N PRO A 111 -23.68 -31.72 2.85
CA PRO A 111 -22.93 -30.48 2.76
C PRO A 111 -21.40 -30.62 2.86
N PHE A 112 -20.87 -31.83 3.10
CA PHE A 112 -19.44 -32.08 3.36
C PHE A 112 -18.73 -32.94 2.31
N CYS A 113 -19.36 -33.22 1.16
CA CYS A 113 -18.74 -34.06 0.14
C CYS A 113 -17.76 -33.31 -0.79
N GLU A 114 -17.84 -31.98 -0.84
CA GLU A 114 -16.90 -31.15 -1.60
C GLU A 114 -16.06 -30.26 -0.68
N ASP A 115 -14.74 -30.18 -0.93
CA ASP A 115 -13.78 -29.47 -0.08
C ASP A 115 -14.19 -28.01 0.22
N TRP A 116 -14.65 -27.29 -0.80
CA TRP A 116 -15.01 -25.86 -0.68
C TRP A 116 -16.33 -25.66 0.07
N HIS A 117 -17.35 -26.43 -0.29
CA HIS A 117 -18.65 -26.38 0.38
C HIS A 117 -18.56 -26.82 1.84
N ALA A 118 -17.73 -27.83 2.13
CA ALA A 118 -17.42 -28.24 3.49
C ALA A 118 -16.78 -27.09 4.28
N GLY A 119 -15.80 -26.39 3.71
CA GLY A 119 -15.15 -25.23 4.35
C GLY A 119 -16.12 -24.09 4.63
N LEU A 120 -16.95 -23.72 3.65
CA LEU A 120 -18.00 -22.72 3.82
C LEU A 120 -19.03 -23.17 4.87
N ARG A 121 -19.39 -24.46 4.91
CA ARG A 121 -20.34 -24.97 5.90
C ARG A 121 -19.78 -24.89 7.31
N VAL A 122 -18.52 -25.28 7.51
CA VAL A 122 -17.83 -25.12 8.81
C VAL A 122 -17.75 -23.64 9.20
N PHE A 123 -17.47 -22.74 8.25
CA PHE A 123 -17.54 -21.31 8.52
C PHE A 123 -18.96 -20.84 8.92
N THR A 124 -20.01 -21.33 8.27
CA THR A 124 -21.40 -21.01 8.68
C THR A 124 -21.80 -21.62 10.02
N MET A 125 -21.16 -22.73 10.45
CA MET A 125 -21.31 -23.23 11.82
C MET A 125 -20.74 -22.26 12.84
N MET A 126 -19.58 -21.64 12.55
CA MET A 126 -19.00 -20.60 13.41
C MET A 126 -19.98 -19.44 13.65
N ILE A 127 -20.76 -19.09 12.63
CA ILE A 127 -21.77 -18.03 12.67
C ILE A 127 -23.04 -18.49 13.42
N GLY A 128 -23.24 -19.80 13.58
CA GLY A 128 -24.44 -20.38 14.20
C GLY A 128 -25.63 -20.52 13.24
N ALA A 129 -25.38 -20.54 11.92
CA ALA A 129 -26.44 -20.70 10.92
C ALA A 129 -26.81 -22.18 10.64
N VAL A 130 -26.13 -23.12 11.29
CA VAL A 130 -26.29 -24.56 11.05
C VAL A 130 -26.91 -25.21 12.28
N ASP A 131 -28.04 -25.89 12.08
CA ASP A 131 -28.76 -26.62 13.13
C ASP A 131 -28.21 -28.05 13.33
N GLU A 132 -28.38 -28.57 14.56
CA GLU A 132 -28.00 -29.95 14.92
C GLU A 132 -28.72 -31.02 14.07
N THR A 133 -29.89 -30.68 13.51
CA THR A 133 -30.71 -31.60 12.72
C THR A 133 -29.98 -32.15 11.48
N GLN A 134 -28.98 -31.43 10.98
CA GLN A 134 -28.17 -31.84 9.82
C GLN A 134 -27.16 -32.95 10.14
N PHE A 135 -26.97 -33.30 11.42
CA PHE A 135 -26.05 -34.33 11.89
C PHE A 135 -26.79 -35.50 12.54
N GLN A 136 -28.07 -35.70 12.23
CA GLN A 136 -28.85 -36.76 12.87
C GLN A 136 -28.37 -38.16 12.49
N ASP A 137 -27.90 -38.32 11.26
CA ASP A 137 -27.54 -39.63 10.71
C ASP A 137 -26.19 -40.18 11.19
N ILE A 138 -25.28 -39.32 11.69
CA ILE A 138 -23.93 -39.72 12.09
C ILE A 138 -23.61 -39.20 13.50
N PRO A 139 -23.65 -40.06 14.54
CA PRO A 139 -23.46 -39.62 15.93
C PRO A 139 -22.06 -39.06 16.19
N GLU A 140 -21.04 -39.54 15.48
CA GLU A 140 -19.66 -39.03 15.58
C GLU A 140 -19.56 -37.58 15.10
N ALA A 141 -20.25 -37.24 14.00
CA ALA A 141 -20.29 -35.87 13.47
C ALA A 141 -20.97 -34.93 14.47
N ARG A 142 -22.02 -35.40 15.14
CA ARG A 142 -22.73 -34.62 16.18
C ARG A 142 -21.84 -34.31 17.38
N ILE A 143 -21.06 -35.28 17.86
CA ILE A 143 -20.10 -35.06 18.95
C ILE A 143 -19.05 -34.03 18.52
N LEU A 144 -18.51 -34.17 17.31
CA LEU A 144 -17.52 -33.23 16.77
C LEU A 144 -18.11 -31.81 16.64
N PHE A 145 -19.37 -31.69 16.23
CA PHE A 145 -20.10 -30.42 16.17
C PHE A 145 -20.25 -29.77 17.55
N VAL A 146 -20.62 -30.52 18.58
CA VAL A 146 -20.73 -29.99 19.96
C VAL A 146 -19.37 -29.51 20.47
N ILE A 147 -18.31 -30.28 20.25
CA ILE A 147 -16.93 -29.88 20.61
C ILE A 147 -16.53 -28.62 19.86
N TYR A 148 -16.83 -28.55 18.57
CA TYR A 148 -16.57 -27.37 17.74
C TYR A 148 -17.29 -26.13 18.27
N MET A 149 -18.57 -26.21 18.61
CA MET A 149 -19.32 -25.07 19.14
C MET A 149 -18.74 -24.56 20.45
N ILE A 150 -18.33 -25.46 21.35
CA ILE A 150 -17.70 -25.05 22.62
C ILE A 150 -16.32 -24.44 22.37
N LEU A 151 -15.47 -25.10 21.59
CA LEU A 151 -14.09 -24.66 21.39
C LEU A 151 -14.02 -23.40 20.52
N VAL A 152 -14.65 -23.41 19.36
CA VAL A 152 -14.52 -22.34 18.37
C VAL A 152 -15.42 -21.17 18.73
N VAL A 153 -16.72 -21.39 18.99
CA VAL A 153 -17.62 -20.25 19.21
C VAL A 153 -17.39 -19.62 20.58
N ILE A 154 -17.35 -20.41 21.67
CA ILE A 154 -17.27 -19.82 23.01
C ILE A 154 -15.86 -19.30 23.30
N ILE A 155 -14.81 -20.09 23.06
CA ILE A 155 -13.44 -19.68 23.44
C ILE A 155 -12.93 -18.58 22.51
N LEU A 156 -13.08 -18.71 21.18
CA LEU A 156 -12.53 -17.70 20.27
C LEU A 156 -13.28 -16.38 20.37
N LEU A 157 -14.60 -16.39 20.63
CA LEU A 157 -15.33 -15.14 20.83
C LEU A 157 -14.85 -14.40 22.09
N ASN A 158 -14.59 -15.11 23.18
CA ASN A 158 -14.06 -14.51 24.40
C ASN A 158 -12.66 -13.93 24.19
N VAL A 159 -11.79 -14.66 23.49
CA VAL A 159 -10.43 -14.19 23.16
C VAL A 159 -10.48 -12.99 22.21
N LEU A 160 -11.36 -13.02 21.21
CA LEU A 160 -11.56 -11.91 20.27
C LEU A 160 -11.98 -10.63 21.00
N ILE A 161 -12.97 -10.74 21.89
CA ILE A 161 -13.44 -9.59 22.69
C ILE A 161 -12.29 -9.05 23.56
N ALA A 162 -11.48 -9.92 24.16
CA ALA A 162 -10.33 -9.50 24.97
C ALA A 162 -9.30 -8.71 24.14
N ILE A 163 -8.89 -9.24 22.98
CA ILE A 163 -7.92 -8.59 22.09
C ILE A 163 -8.44 -7.24 21.60
N VAL A 164 -9.69 -7.16 21.20
CA VAL A 164 -10.31 -5.90 20.73
C VAL A 164 -10.39 -4.88 21.86
N THR A 165 -10.73 -5.31 23.08
CA THR A 165 -10.83 -4.40 24.23
C THR A 165 -9.47 -3.84 24.64
N GLU A 166 -8.44 -4.69 24.68
CA GLU A 166 -7.07 -4.26 25.03
C GLU A 166 -6.48 -3.32 23.98
N SER A 167 -6.61 -3.68 22.70
CA SER A 167 -6.13 -2.84 21.61
C SER A 167 -6.86 -1.51 21.53
N TYR A 168 -8.17 -1.47 21.81
CA TYR A 168 -8.92 -0.22 21.86
C TYR A 168 -8.49 0.68 23.03
N ALA A 169 -8.27 0.11 24.22
CA ALA A 169 -7.79 0.85 25.39
C ALA A 169 -6.42 1.51 25.13
N TYR A 170 -5.48 0.77 24.53
CA TYR A 170 -4.15 1.29 24.22
C TYR A 170 -4.16 2.49 23.26
N ILE A 171 -5.03 2.46 22.24
CA ILE A 171 -5.11 3.53 21.24
C ILE A 171 -5.67 4.82 21.84
N LYS A 172 -6.67 4.68 22.71
CA LYS A 172 -7.35 5.81 23.34
C LYS A 172 -6.40 6.63 24.21
N ASP A 173 -5.47 5.97 24.92
CA ASP A 173 -4.69 6.63 25.97
C ASP A 173 -3.35 7.22 25.50
N GLN A 174 -2.72 6.70 24.43
CA GLN A 174 -1.33 7.09 24.11
C GLN A 174 -1.06 7.70 22.73
N ARG A 175 -1.95 7.57 21.74
CA ARG A 175 -1.57 7.85 20.34
C ARG A 175 -2.58 8.62 19.49
N ALA A 176 -3.77 8.91 19.99
CA ALA A 176 -4.82 9.56 19.21
C ALA A 176 -4.39 10.94 18.65
N GLU A 177 -3.78 11.79 19.48
CA GLU A 177 -3.42 13.15 19.07
C GLU A 177 -2.24 13.19 18.09
N VAL A 178 -1.18 12.41 18.34
CA VAL A 178 0.01 12.39 17.47
C VAL A 178 -0.33 11.84 16.08
N VAL A 179 -1.08 10.74 16.02
CA VAL A 179 -1.50 10.13 14.73
C VAL A 179 -2.42 11.08 13.96
N PHE A 180 -3.26 11.84 14.66
CA PHE A 180 -4.08 12.86 14.05
C PHE A 180 -3.23 13.95 13.38
N TRP A 181 -2.29 14.55 14.11
CA TRP A 181 -1.46 15.63 13.58
C TRP A 181 -0.55 15.17 12.44
N CYS A 182 0.01 13.95 12.51
CA CYS A 182 0.80 13.39 11.42
C CYS A 182 -0.01 13.22 10.13
N ASN A 183 -1.22 12.63 10.21
CA ASN A 183 -2.08 12.47 9.02
C ASN A 183 -2.50 13.82 8.42
N ARG A 184 -2.74 14.83 9.27
CA ARG A 184 -3.13 16.16 8.79
C ARG A 184 -1.97 16.88 8.12
N LEU A 185 -0.77 16.78 8.67
CA LEU A 185 0.43 17.37 8.06
C LEU A 185 0.74 16.72 6.70
N ASP A 186 0.57 15.41 6.59
CA ASP A 186 0.75 14.68 5.33
C ASP A 186 -0.34 15.04 4.30
N PHE A 187 -1.59 15.21 4.73
CA PHE A 187 -2.66 15.70 3.84
C PHE A 187 -2.38 17.13 3.36
N VAL A 188 -1.99 18.03 4.27
CA VAL A 188 -1.69 19.43 3.92
C VAL A 188 -0.50 19.49 2.96
N SER A 189 0.57 18.73 3.21
CA SER A 189 1.73 18.70 2.32
C SER A 189 1.39 18.13 0.94
N ALA A 190 0.55 17.09 0.88
CA ALA A 190 0.06 16.53 -0.38
C ALA A 190 -0.80 17.52 -1.17
N VAL A 191 -1.75 18.19 -0.51
CA VAL A 191 -2.62 19.21 -1.14
C VAL A 191 -1.79 20.41 -1.59
N GLU A 192 -0.81 20.85 -0.79
CA GLU A 192 0.10 21.94 -1.15
C GLU A 192 0.92 21.56 -2.39
N THR A 193 1.44 20.33 -2.45
CA THR A 193 2.16 19.82 -3.63
C THR A 193 1.27 19.82 -4.88
N MET A 194 -0.01 19.43 -4.76
CA MET A 194 -0.96 19.45 -5.88
C MET A 194 -1.37 20.88 -6.28
N THR A 195 -1.54 21.77 -5.32
CA THR A 195 -1.94 23.17 -5.56
C THR A 195 -0.80 23.94 -6.22
N ILE A 196 0.44 23.75 -5.76
CA ILE A 196 1.63 24.35 -6.36
C ILE A 196 1.85 23.80 -7.77
N GLY A 197 1.64 22.50 -7.99
CA GLY A 197 1.68 21.89 -9.32
C GLY A 197 0.66 22.49 -10.29
N THR A 198 -0.60 22.61 -9.88
CA THR A 198 -1.69 23.13 -10.74
C THR A 198 -1.62 24.63 -11.00
N VAL A 199 -1.24 25.45 -10.01
CA VAL A 199 -1.05 26.89 -10.18
C VAL A 199 0.11 27.19 -11.13
N ALA A 200 1.17 26.38 -11.12
CA ALA A 200 2.28 26.49 -12.05
C ALA A 200 1.86 26.13 -13.49
N THR A 201 1.03 25.10 -13.69
CA THR A 201 0.47 24.76 -15.02
C THR A 201 -0.46 25.85 -15.54
N MET A 202 -1.30 26.45 -14.68
CA MET A 202 -2.21 27.54 -15.07
C MET A 202 -1.46 28.83 -15.43
N ARG A 203 -0.34 29.13 -14.74
CA ARG A 203 0.53 30.28 -15.11
C ARG A 203 1.20 30.09 -16.47
N GLY A 204 1.57 28.87 -16.85
CA GLY A 204 2.06 28.55 -18.19
C GLY A 204 1.01 28.81 -19.28
N PHE A 205 -0.26 28.57 -18.98
CA PHE A 205 -1.36 28.78 -19.92
C PHE A 205 -1.70 30.27 -20.13
N CYS A 206 -1.62 31.11 -19.09
CA CYS A 206 -1.85 32.56 -19.23
C CYS A 206 -0.68 33.30 -19.90
N ARG A 207 0.55 32.77 -19.84
CA ARG A 207 1.73 33.40 -20.46
C ARG A 207 1.70 33.39 -22.00
N ASN A 208 0.88 32.53 -22.61
CA ASN A 208 0.68 32.47 -24.07
C ASN A 208 -0.38 33.46 -24.60
N ILE A 209 -1.07 34.21 -23.75
CA ILE A 209 -2.10 35.19 -24.18
C ILE A 209 -1.53 36.63 -24.19
N GLU A 210 -0.38 36.87 -23.55
CA GLU A 210 0.20 38.21 -23.40
C GLU A 210 1.36 38.48 -24.37
N SER A 211 1.20 38.07 -25.64
CA SER A 211 2.05 38.54 -26.75
C SER A 211 1.36 39.64 -27.56
N VAL A 212 0.58 40.50 -26.91
CA VAL A 212 0.06 41.73 -27.52
C VAL A 212 1.16 42.78 -27.44
N GLU A 213 1.70 43.12 -28.60
CA GLU A 213 2.73 44.14 -28.82
C GLU A 213 2.44 45.44 -28.05
N PRO A 214 3.37 45.93 -27.22
CA PRO A 214 3.20 47.23 -26.59
C PRO A 214 3.37 48.35 -27.63
N PRO A 215 2.53 49.40 -27.60
CA PRO A 215 2.61 50.52 -28.53
C PRO A 215 3.91 51.33 -28.34
N PRO A 216 4.39 51.98 -29.42
CA PRO A 216 5.70 52.61 -29.47
C PRO A 216 5.87 53.78 -28.50
N GLU A 217 7.08 53.84 -27.96
CA GLU A 217 7.53 54.62 -26.80
C GLU A 217 7.32 56.14 -26.91
N ALA A 218 6.79 56.73 -25.84
CA ALA A 218 6.94 58.15 -25.54
C ALA A 218 8.22 58.40 -24.71
N PRO A 219 8.94 59.52 -24.91
CA PRO A 219 10.24 59.76 -24.29
C PRO A 219 10.10 59.98 -22.78
N ARG A 220 10.67 59.05 -21.99
CA ARG A 220 10.64 59.09 -20.53
C ARG A 220 11.98 59.57 -19.95
N ASN A 221 11.86 60.67 -19.22
CA ASN A 221 12.90 61.44 -18.56
C ASN A 221 13.56 60.67 -17.40
N ARG A 222 14.83 61.00 -17.12
CA ARG A 222 15.73 60.38 -16.11
C ARG A 222 15.17 60.48 -14.69
N ARG A 223 14.48 59.45 -14.21
CA ARG A 223 14.38 59.09 -12.78
C ARG A 223 14.03 57.61 -12.67
N GLY A 224 14.95 56.77 -12.19
CA GLY A 224 14.64 55.37 -11.88
C GLY A 224 15.83 54.42 -11.94
N SER A 225 16.86 54.62 -11.12
CA SER A 225 17.93 53.62 -10.96
C SER A 225 17.52 52.45 -10.05
N LEU A 226 16.57 52.65 -9.12
CA LEU A 226 16.10 51.59 -8.22
C LEU A 226 15.15 50.58 -8.89
N ALA A 227 14.30 51.04 -9.81
CA ALA A 227 13.37 50.15 -10.53
C ALA A 227 14.10 49.19 -11.49
N ARG A 228 15.25 49.59 -12.03
CA ARG A 228 16.08 48.72 -12.88
C ARG A 228 16.79 47.62 -12.09
N GLN A 229 17.20 47.86 -10.85
CA GLN A 229 17.80 46.80 -10.01
C GLN A 229 16.78 45.76 -9.55
N ALA A 230 15.55 46.17 -9.20
CA ALA A 230 14.49 45.23 -8.86
C ALA A 230 14.08 44.35 -10.06
N SER A 231 14.08 44.91 -11.28
CA SER A 231 13.75 44.17 -12.50
C SER A 231 14.80 43.11 -12.86
N VAL A 232 16.09 43.37 -12.67
CA VAL A 232 17.16 42.41 -13.00
C VAL A 232 17.21 41.25 -11.99
N VAL A 233 16.93 41.53 -10.71
CA VAL A 233 16.83 40.48 -9.68
C VAL A 233 15.58 39.63 -9.91
N ALA A 234 14.45 40.23 -10.28
CA ALA A 234 13.22 39.50 -10.57
C ALA A 234 13.37 38.58 -11.80
N THR A 235 14.07 38.99 -12.86
CA THR A 235 14.31 38.15 -14.03
C THR A 235 15.31 37.02 -13.77
N GLN A 236 16.35 37.23 -12.94
CA GLN A 236 17.26 36.16 -12.53
C GLN A 236 16.59 35.13 -11.61
N VAL A 237 15.72 35.57 -10.69
CA VAL A 237 14.97 34.65 -9.83
C VAL A 237 13.94 33.86 -10.64
N ALA A 238 13.26 34.50 -11.60
CA ALA A 238 12.32 33.80 -12.48
C ALA A 238 13.01 32.77 -13.38
N HIS A 239 14.18 33.10 -13.95
CA HIS A 239 14.93 32.17 -14.80
C HIS A 239 15.56 31.01 -14.01
N LYS A 240 15.93 31.24 -12.74
CA LYS A 240 16.41 30.17 -11.84
C LYS A 240 15.27 29.27 -11.38
N ALA A 241 14.07 29.82 -11.15
CA ALA A 241 12.87 29.06 -10.80
C ALA A 241 12.37 28.18 -11.96
N ASP A 242 12.37 28.68 -13.20
CA ASP A 242 11.96 27.88 -14.38
C ASP A 242 12.89 26.68 -14.62
N LYS A 243 14.21 26.86 -14.38
CA LYS A 243 15.18 25.76 -14.52
C LYS A 243 15.00 24.68 -13.44
N ILE A 244 14.68 25.07 -12.20
CA ILE A 244 14.37 24.15 -11.10
C ILE A 244 13.01 23.45 -11.34
N PHE A 245 12.05 24.13 -11.98
CA PHE A 245 10.70 23.63 -12.22
C PHE A 245 10.63 22.56 -13.32
N LEU A 246 11.35 22.75 -14.44
CA LEU A 246 11.45 21.73 -15.51
C LEU A 246 12.20 20.46 -15.07
N GLU A 247 13.13 20.57 -14.13
CA GLU A 247 13.78 19.42 -13.50
C GLU A 247 12.82 18.68 -12.53
N GLY A 248 11.85 19.37 -11.93
CA GLY A 248 10.92 18.83 -10.93
C GLY A 248 9.96 17.76 -11.47
N GLU A 249 9.36 17.97 -12.66
CA GLU A 249 8.40 17.00 -13.22
C GLU A 249 9.08 15.70 -13.69
N HIS A 250 10.30 15.81 -14.21
CA HIS A 250 11.13 14.66 -14.56
C HIS A 250 11.60 13.90 -13.32
N ASN A 251 11.84 14.61 -12.20
CA ASN A 251 12.24 14.02 -10.93
C ASN A 251 11.08 13.28 -10.24
N ILE A 252 9.83 13.74 -10.31
CA ILE A 252 8.71 13.05 -9.63
C ILE A 252 8.45 11.67 -10.24
N LYS A 253 8.42 11.55 -11.57
CA LYS A 253 8.26 10.24 -12.24
C LYS A 253 9.43 9.32 -11.95
N ARG A 254 10.63 9.86 -11.85
CA ARG A 254 11.85 9.11 -11.50
C ARG A 254 11.84 8.65 -10.04
N VAL A 255 11.45 9.51 -9.09
CA VAL A 255 11.33 9.19 -7.66
C VAL A 255 10.23 8.16 -7.39
N PHE A 256 9.07 8.27 -8.04
CA PHE A 256 8.03 7.24 -7.94
C PHE A 256 8.55 5.89 -8.44
N TRP A 257 9.25 5.89 -9.57
CA TRP A 257 9.87 4.68 -10.12
C TRP A 257 10.97 4.10 -9.26
N ASP A 258 11.84 4.95 -8.71
CA ASP A 258 12.91 4.51 -7.82
C ASP A 258 12.34 3.95 -6.52
N ASN A 259 11.23 4.51 -6.02
CA ASN A 259 10.50 3.95 -4.88
C ASN A 259 9.83 2.62 -5.23
N LEU A 260 9.21 2.49 -6.40
CA LEU A 260 8.62 1.24 -6.89
C LEU A 260 9.69 0.14 -7.05
N ILE A 261 10.85 0.49 -7.61
CA ILE A 261 12.00 -0.40 -7.80
C ILE A 261 12.66 -0.74 -6.46
N ARG A 262 12.73 0.20 -5.51
CA ARG A 262 13.21 -0.06 -4.15
C ARG A 262 12.28 -1.04 -3.42
N LEU A 263 10.97 -0.85 -3.53
CA LEU A 263 9.97 -1.78 -3.01
C LEU A 263 10.08 -3.17 -3.66
N SER A 264 10.33 -3.21 -4.98
CA SER A 264 10.48 -4.47 -5.71
C SER A 264 11.80 -5.19 -5.42
N ARG A 265 12.91 -4.46 -5.30
CA ARG A 265 14.24 -5.04 -5.03
C ARG A 265 14.39 -5.52 -3.60
N GLY A 266 13.60 -4.99 -2.68
CA GLY A 266 13.77 -5.26 -1.26
C GLY A 266 15.00 -4.52 -0.79
N SER A 267 14.81 -3.72 0.25
CA SER A 267 15.94 -3.22 1.01
C SER A 267 16.59 -4.43 1.69
N HIS A 268 17.52 -5.08 0.99
CA HIS A 268 18.51 -5.98 1.57
C HIS A 268 19.53 -5.08 2.26
N GLY A 269 19.06 -4.42 3.32
CA GLY A 269 19.93 -3.72 4.23
C GLY A 269 20.58 -4.80 5.08
N ASP A 270 21.80 -5.15 4.71
CA ASP A 270 22.75 -5.69 5.67
C ASP A 270 22.79 -4.76 6.88
N ASP A 271 22.89 -5.37 8.05
CA ASP A 271 23.03 -4.77 9.38
C ASP A 271 21.72 -4.45 10.14
N ASP A 272 21.51 -5.34 11.11
CA ASP A 272 20.96 -5.09 12.44
C ASP A 272 19.44 -5.01 12.60
N GLY A 273 18.85 -6.20 12.72
CA GLY A 273 17.63 -6.41 13.50
C GLY A 273 16.68 -7.36 12.81
N TYR A 274 16.84 -8.66 13.07
CA TYR A 274 15.80 -9.66 12.82
C TYR A 274 14.60 -9.35 13.71
N ILE A 275 13.78 -8.36 13.33
CA ILE A 275 12.40 -8.32 13.78
C ILE A 275 11.77 -9.55 13.14
N GLU A 276 11.23 -10.44 13.97
CA GLU A 276 10.48 -11.63 13.55
C GLU A 276 9.25 -11.19 12.75
N LEU A 277 9.48 -10.79 11.50
CA LEU A 277 8.44 -10.45 10.55
C LEU A 277 7.65 -11.74 10.33
N SER A 278 6.37 -11.70 10.68
CA SER A 278 5.50 -12.87 10.57
C SER A 278 5.57 -13.45 9.15
N VAL A 279 5.55 -14.79 9.04
CA VAL A 279 5.61 -15.50 7.75
C VAL A 279 4.57 -14.97 6.75
N LEU A 280 3.45 -14.43 7.24
CA LEU A 280 2.41 -13.78 6.46
C LEU A 280 2.85 -12.47 5.79
N GLU A 281 3.60 -11.62 6.48
CA GLU A 281 4.15 -10.39 5.88
C GLU A 281 5.15 -10.75 4.78
N THR A 282 6.00 -11.76 5.01
CA THR A 282 6.90 -12.26 3.96
C THR A 282 6.12 -12.83 2.78
N LEU A 283 5.07 -13.62 3.04
CA LEU A 283 4.21 -14.18 1.99
C LEU A 283 3.51 -13.07 1.18
N PHE A 284 2.97 -12.05 1.85
CA PHE A 284 2.31 -10.92 1.22
C PHE A 284 3.27 -10.10 0.36
N VAL A 285 4.50 -9.87 0.83
CA VAL A 285 5.55 -9.20 0.05
C VAL A 285 5.94 -10.05 -1.17
N VAL A 286 6.04 -11.36 -1.04
CA VAL A 286 6.34 -12.26 -2.16
C VAL A 286 5.21 -12.29 -3.19
N ILE A 287 3.95 -12.40 -2.74
CA ILE A 287 2.77 -12.41 -3.63
C ILE A 287 2.62 -11.06 -4.33
N SER A 288 2.74 -9.93 -3.62
CA SER A 288 2.62 -8.60 -4.22
C SER A 288 3.73 -8.34 -5.24
N ARG A 289 4.96 -8.81 -5.00
CA ARG A 289 6.05 -8.78 -5.99
C ARG A 289 5.73 -9.63 -7.21
N PHE A 290 5.26 -10.85 -7.00
CA PHE A 290 4.88 -11.74 -8.10
C PHE A 290 3.77 -11.11 -8.95
N LEU A 291 2.71 -10.58 -8.32
CA LEU A 291 1.62 -9.90 -8.99
C LEU A 291 2.11 -8.67 -9.77
N THR A 292 2.98 -7.87 -9.18
CA THR A 292 3.53 -6.67 -9.82
C THR A 292 4.34 -7.06 -11.06
N ILE A 293 5.21 -8.06 -10.95
CA ILE A 293 6.09 -8.49 -12.05
C ILE A 293 5.31 -9.19 -13.17
N VAL A 294 4.35 -10.04 -12.83
CA VAL A 294 3.65 -10.90 -13.80
C VAL A 294 2.43 -10.22 -14.42
N VAL A 295 1.74 -9.34 -13.67
CA VAL A 295 0.49 -8.73 -14.12
C VAL A 295 0.68 -7.25 -14.42
N ILE A 296 1.18 -6.47 -13.45
CA ILE A 296 1.22 -5.00 -13.57
C ILE A 296 2.23 -4.57 -14.63
N ILE A 297 3.45 -5.13 -14.63
CA ILE A 297 4.49 -4.75 -15.59
C ILE A 297 4.05 -5.06 -17.05
N PRO A 298 3.58 -6.27 -17.40
CA PRO A 298 3.17 -6.54 -18.78
C PRO A 298 1.96 -5.72 -19.23
N LEU A 299 0.98 -5.53 -18.36
CA LEU A 299 -0.23 -4.77 -18.66
C LEU A 299 0.10 -3.28 -18.86
N TRP A 300 1.04 -2.74 -18.08
CA TRP A 300 1.51 -1.38 -18.26
C TRP A 300 2.40 -1.20 -19.49
N ILE A 301 3.26 -2.17 -19.82
CA ILE A 301 4.02 -2.16 -21.08
C ILE A 301 3.05 -2.15 -22.27
N ALA A 302 2.00 -2.99 -22.24
CA ALA A 302 0.97 -3.02 -23.28
C ALA A 302 0.21 -1.70 -23.37
N LEU A 303 -0.16 -1.11 -22.23
CA LEU A 303 -0.83 0.20 -22.18
C LEU A 303 0.08 1.32 -22.74
N GLY A 304 1.37 1.27 -22.46
CA GLY A 304 2.34 2.17 -23.03
C GLY A 304 2.58 1.96 -24.53
N LEU A 305 2.52 0.71 -25.02
CA LEU A 305 2.57 0.40 -26.45
C LEU A 305 1.35 1.00 -27.18
N LEU A 306 0.16 0.86 -26.59
CA LEU A 306 -1.09 1.44 -27.13
C LEU A 306 -1.07 2.98 -27.14
N THR A 307 -0.39 3.60 -26.18
CA THR A 307 -0.25 5.07 -26.09
C THR A 307 1.00 5.59 -26.80
N ALA A 308 1.56 4.83 -27.75
CA ALA A 308 2.76 5.19 -28.52
C ALA A 308 3.95 5.62 -27.65
N GLY A 309 4.14 4.95 -26.51
CA GLY A 309 5.23 5.19 -25.57
C GLY A 309 5.06 6.42 -24.67
N TRP A 310 3.90 7.10 -24.70
CA TRP A 310 3.66 8.26 -23.82
C TRP A 310 3.58 7.86 -22.34
N LEU A 311 2.97 6.71 -22.05
CA LEU A 311 2.82 6.20 -20.69
C LEU A 311 4.01 5.35 -20.22
N TRP A 312 5.03 5.16 -21.07
CA TRP A 312 6.23 4.45 -20.66
C TRP A 312 7.08 5.29 -19.72
N PRO A 313 7.76 4.63 -18.77
CA PRO A 313 8.77 5.26 -17.94
C PRO A 313 9.83 5.91 -18.83
N PRO A 314 10.34 7.10 -18.47
CA PRO A 314 11.40 7.73 -19.22
C PRO A 314 12.63 6.81 -19.37
N GLN A 315 12.94 5.95 -18.39
CA GLN A 315 14.04 4.98 -18.48
C GLN A 315 13.82 3.92 -19.58
N VAL A 316 12.60 3.39 -19.70
CA VAL A 316 12.24 2.40 -20.73
C VAL A 316 12.23 3.07 -22.10
N ARG A 317 11.69 4.29 -22.16
CA ARG A 317 11.66 5.10 -23.38
C ARG A 317 13.08 5.45 -23.85
N GLU A 318 13.95 5.88 -22.94
CA GLU A 318 15.36 6.14 -23.24
C GLU A 318 16.07 4.85 -23.69
N ALA A 319 15.86 3.71 -23.02
CA ALA A 319 16.46 2.44 -23.44
C ALA A 319 15.99 1.94 -24.82
N LEU A 320 14.72 2.19 -25.18
CA LEU A 320 14.12 1.77 -26.46
C LEU A 320 14.40 2.74 -27.61
N PHE A 321 14.43 4.06 -27.34
CA PHE A 321 14.50 5.09 -28.39
C PHE A 321 15.85 5.79 -28.46
N ASN A 322 16.59 5.92 -27.35
CA ASN A 322 18.01 6.25 -27.43
C ASN A 322 18.77 4.95 -27.65
N GLY A 323 18.62 4.40 -28.87
CA GLY A 323 19.51 3.35 -29.34
C GLY A 323 20.94 3.78 -29.03
N LYS A 324 21.67 2.95 -28.30
CA LYS A 324 23.07 3.19 -27.91
C LYS A 324 23.86 3.54 -29.18
N TYR A 325 23.99 4.82 -29.47
CA TYR A 325 25.08 5.31 -30.29
C TYR A 325 26.32 5.03 -29.47
N THR A 326 27.08 4.05 -29.91
CA THR A 326 28.42 3.73 -29.44
C THR A 326 29.32 4.95 -29.61
N SER A 327 29.35 5.83 -28.62
CA SER A 327 30.57 6.54 -28.22
C SER A 327 31.15 5.68 -27.09
N VAL A 328 32.18 4.86 -27.28
CA VAL A 328 33.57 5.28 -27.48
C VAL A 328 33.78 6.64 -26.83
N ASP A 329 33.86 6.65 -25.49
CA ASP A 329 34.52 7.65 -24.65
C ASP A 329 34.42 7.15 -23.19
N SER A 330 35.09 6.02 -22.91
CA SER A 330 35.20 5.43 -21.58
C SER A 330 36.25 6.09 -20.69
N ASP A 331 36.86 7.19 -21.14
CA ASP A 331 38.03 7.77 -20.48
C ASP A 331 37.71 9.10 -19.76
N ALA A 332 36.46 9.58 -19.77
CA ALA A 332 36.08 10.87 -19.17
C ALA A 332 35.27 10.76 -17.85
N GLU A 333 34.95 9.55 -17.39
CA GLU A 333 34.12 9.35 -16.18
C GLU A 333 34.97 9.15 -14.90
N GLY A 334 36.24 8.75 -15.03
CA GLY A 334 37.17 8.64 -13.90
C GLY A 334 37.54 9.99 -13.27
N ASP A 335 37.51 11.09 -14.05
CA ASP A 335 37.92 12.41 -13.55
C ASP A 335 36.81 13.10 -12.71
N LYS A 336 35.55 12.67 -12.83
CA LYS A 336 34.44 13.25 -12.06
C LYS A 336 34.35 12.72 -10.64
N GLU A 337 34.60 11.44 -10.42
CA GLU A 337 34.61 10.86 -9.06
C GLU A 337 35.79 11.40 -8.23
N ALA A 338 36.95 11.60 -8.86
CA ALA A 338 38.09 12.23 -8.19
C ALA A 338 37.77 13.68 -7.76
N GLN A 339 37.07 14.45 -8.60
CA GLN A 339 36.68 15.82 -8.30
C GLN A 339 35.59 15.92 -7.23
N GLU A 340 34.66 14.98 -7.17
CA GLU A 340 33.64 14.94 -6.11
C GLU A 340 34.24 14.52 -4.76
N SER A 341 35.18 13.57 -4.74
CA SER A 341 35.89 13.19 -3.52
C SER A 341 36.69 14.36 -2.92
N GLU A 342 37.29 15.21 -3.76
CA GLU A 342 38.03 16.39 -3.29
C GLU A 342 37.09 17.42 -2.65
N ARG A 343 35.95 17.72 -3.29
CA ARG A 343 34.94 18.64 -2.73
C ARG A 343 34.33 18.16 -1.42
N VAL A 344 34.11 16.85 -1.27
CA VAL A 344 33.60 16.30 0.00
C VAL A 344 34.63 16.45 1.12
N SER A 345 35.93 16.29 0.82
CA SER A 345 36.99 16.48 1.81
C SER A 345 37.13 17.95 2.27
N GLU A 346 36.93 18.91 1.36
CA GLU A 346 36.95 20.34 1.67
C GLU A 346 35.77 20.73 2.59
N LEU A 347 34.56 20.28 2.26
CA LEU A 347 33.36 20.53 3.08
C LEU A 347 33.49 19.89 4.48
N GLN A 348 34.09 18.71 4.59
CA GLN A 348 34.33 18.09 5.90
C GLN A 348 35.31 18.90 6.76
N ASN A 349 36.30 19.56 6.15
CA ASN A 349 37.23 20.43 6.86
C ASN A 349 36.54 21.73 7.31
N GLU A 350 35.67 22.32 6.49
CA GLU A 350 34.88 23.49 6.87
C GLU A 350 33.93 23.18 8.04
N VAL A 351 33.23 22.03 8.01
CA VAL A 351 32.33 21.64 9.11
C VAL A 351 33.09 21.42 10.42
N LYS A 352 34.30 20.84 10.37
CA LYS A 352 35.17 20.71 11.55
C LYS A 352 35.60 22.07 12.09
N ALA A 353 35.97 23.01 11.22
CA ALA A 353 36.34 24.36 11.63
C ALA A 353 35.17 25.07 12.33
N VAL A 354 33.97 25.04 11.77
CA VAL A 354 32.76 25.63 12.38
C VAL A 354 32.45 24.99 13.74
N ARG A 355 32.60 23.67 13.86
CA ARG A 355 32.39 22.97 15.14
C ARG A 355 33.37 23.44 16.22
N THR A 356 34.63 23.70 15.86
CA THR A 356 35.63 24.23 16.81
C THR A 356 35.37 25.68 17.22
N GLU A 357 34.76 26.51 16.35
CA GLU A 357 34.34 27.86 16.73
C GLU A 357 33.15 27.84 17.69
N LEU A 358 32.19 26.94 17.46
CA LEU A 358 31.04 26.73 18.34
C LEU A 358 31.44 26.28 19.76
N THR A 359 32.42 25.38 19.87
CA THR A 359 32.94 24.96 21.20
C THR A 359 33.62 26.12 21.93
N LYS A 360 34.41 26.95 21.23
CA LYS A 360 35.02 28.15 21.82
C LYS A 360 33.97 29.16 22.30
N LEU A 361 32.93 29.39 21.50
CA LEU A 361 31.81 30.27 21.88
C LEU A 361 31.08 29.74 23.12
N THR A 362 30.92 28.42 23.22
CA THR A 362 30.27 27.77 24.37
C THR A 362 31.10 27.97 25.64
N GLU A 363 32.42 27.77 25.59
CA GLU A 363 33.32 28.01 26.73
C GLU A 363 33.31 29.47 27.18
N VAL A 364 33.30 30.43 26.24
CA VAL A 364 33.21 31.87 26.56
C VAL A 364 31.88 32.20 27.24
N MET A 365 30.78 31.61 26.78
CA MET A 365 29.45 31.82 27.35
C MET A 365 29.35 31.22 28.76
N GLU A 366 29.92 30.04 29.00
CA GLU A 366 30.00 29.43 30.34
C GLU A 366 30.84 30.28 31.31
N ALA A 367 32.01 30.77 30.87
CA ALA A 367 32.84 31.66 31.68
C ALA A 367 32.13 32.99 32.02
N PHE A 368 31.38 33.55 31.06
CA PHE A 368 30.58 34.75 31.28
C PHE A 368 29.46 34.51 32.29
N MET A 369 28.72 33.40 32.18
CA MET A 369 27.66 33.04 33.14
C MET A 369 28.21 32.80 34.55
N ALA A 370 29.37 32.14 34.67
CA ALA A 370 30.04 31.92 35.96
C ALA A 370 30.49 33.23 36.63
N SER A 371 30.85 34.25 35.84
CA SER A 371 31.21 35.58 36.35
C SER A 371 30.00 36.35 36.88
N GLN A 372 28.86 36.30 36.16
CA GLN A 372 27.61 36.94 36.58
C GLN A 372 27.05 36.36 37.89
N LEU A 373 27.25 35.05 38.14
CA LEU A 373 26.83 34.41 39.39
C LEU A 373 27.68 34.78 40.62
N LYS A 374 28.88 35.35 40.43
CA LYS A 374 29.75 35.81 41.53
C LYS A 374 29.58 37.30 41.87
N SER A 375 28.95 38.06 40.98
CA SER A 375 28.50 39.44 41.23
C SER A 375 27.17 39.44 41.94
#